data_AF-A0A3D1SEI1-F1
#
_entry.id   AF-A0A3D1SEI1-F1
#
_cell.length_a   1.000
_cell.length_b   1.000
_cell.length_c   1.000
_cell.angle_alpha   90.00
_cell.angle_beta   90.00
_cell.angle_gamma   90.00
#
_symmetry.space_group_name_H-M   'P 1'
#
loop_
_entity.id
_entity.type
_entity.pdbx_description
1 polymer ?
#
loop_
_entity_poly.entity_id
_entity_poly.type
_entity_poly.pdbx_seq_one_letter_code
_entity_poly.pdbx_strand_id
1 'polypeptide(L)'
;TEISWEYYDDRLTDILPALGTHTPMTDDQISHMFGKTPANLIRIHDWRNDVVTLGRVSAEIVEEVSEYKVHFDWPVQVNRLLVEGNFDLILSIGQVVPHEVVGMANYNKNVFVGTGGFEAINKSHYVGAVYGMERMMGRADTP
;
A
#
# COMPACT_ATOMS: atom_id res chain seq x y z
N THR A 1 11.42 -1.24 -12.25
CA THR A 1 11.93 0.04 -11.72
C THR A 1 13.06 0.59 -12.57
N GLU A 2 14.08 -0.22 -12.94
CA GLU A 2 15.18 0.24 -13.81
C GLU A 2 14.70 0.87 -15.11
N ILE A 3 13.76 0.24 -15.84
CA ILE A 3 13.19 0.82 -17.07
C ILE A 3 12.57 2.21 -16.82
N SER A 4 11.89 2.40 -15.69
CA SER A 4 11.31 3.69 -15.33
C SER A 4 12.40 4.71 -15.01
N TRP A 5 13.43 4.32 -14.27
CA TRP A 5 14.58 5.17 -14.00
C TRP A 5 15.32 5.56 -15.28
N GLU A 6 15.62 4.62 -16.17
CA GLU A 6 16.27 4.89 -17.46
C GLU A 6 15.44 5.79 -18.37
N TYR A 7 14.11 5.67 -18.33
CA TYR A 7 13.21 6.49 -19.16
C TYR A 7 13.01 7.91 -18.63
N TYR A 8 12.82 8.07 -17.32
CA TYR A 8 12.57 9.38 -16.69
C TYR A 8 13.86 10.09 -16.24
N ASP A 9 14.96 9.36 -16.14
CA ASP A 9 16.30 9.84 -15.74
C ASP A 9 16.25 10.73 -14.47
N ASP A 10 16.71 11.97 -14.57
CA ASP A 10 16.76 12.94 -13.49
C ASP A 10 15.38 13.37 -12.95
N ARG A 11 14.30 13.04 -13.68
CA ARG A 11 12.92 13.32 -13.26
C ARG A 11 12.34 12.25 -12.32
N LEU A 12 12.96 11.07 -12.22
CA LEU A 12 12.58 10.09 -11.19
C LEU A 12 13.37 10.38 -9.91
N THR A 13 12.74 11.12 -9.00
CA THR A 13 13.40 11.60 -7.76
C THR A 13 13.24 10.64 -6.58
N ASP A 14 12.19 9.84 -6.58
CA ASP A 14 11.77 9.03 -5.43
C ASP A 14 11.21 7.68 -5.86
N ILE A 15 11.61 6.63 -5.16
CA ILE A 15 11.05 5.29 -5.24
C ILE A 15 10.70 4.87 -3.83
N LEU A 16 9.41 4.66 -3.56
CA LEU A 16 8.93 4.19 -2.27
C LEU A 16 8.51 2.72 -2.38
N PRO A 17 9.29 1.76 -1.89
CA PRO A 17 8.85 0.38 -1.76
C PRO A 17 7.61 0.32 -0.87
N ALA A 18 6.52 -0.22 -1.42
CA ALA A 18 5.22 -0.29 -0.75
C ALA A 18 5.18 -1.47 0.25
N LEU A 19 5.95 -1.35 1.33
CA LEU A 19 6.23 -2.42 2.31
C LEU A 19 5.05 -2.75 3.24
N GLY A 20 4.07 -1.86 3.38
CA GLY A 20 3.10 -1.94 4.46
C GLY A 20 3.80 -2.07 5.81
N THR A 21 3.49 -3.12 6.57
CA THR A 21 4.07 -3.36 7.90
C THR A 21 5.45 -4.03 7.90
N HIS A 22 5.98 -4.40 6.73
CA HIS A 22 7.25 -5.11 6.63
C HIS A 22 8.43 -4.26 7.10
N THR A 23 9.54 -4.91 7.44
CA THR A 23 10.78 -4.23 7.82
C THR A 23 11.36 -3.47 6.63
N PRO A 24 12.04 -2.33 6.85
CA PRO A 24 12.80 -1.65 5.81
C PRO A 24 13.74 -2.62 5.08
N MET A 25 13.88 -2.42 3.77
CA MET A 25 14.81 -3.22 2.98
C MET A 25 16.25 -2.87 3.36
N THR A 26 17.10 -3.89 3.47
CA THR A 26 18.56 -3.74 3.61
C THR A 26 19.19 -3.31 2.28
N ASP A 27 20.42 -2.78 2.32
CA ASP A 27 21.16 -2.37 1.13
C ASP A 27 21.31 -3.53 0.12
N ASP A 28 21.57 -4.75 0.59
CA ASP A 28 21.68 -5.94 -0.26
C ASP A 28 20.34 -6.28 -0.94
N GLN A 29 19.23 -6.18 -0.21
CA GLN A 29 17.89 -6.40 -0.77
C GLN A 29 17.52 -5.30 -1.78
N ILE A 30 17.91 -4.06 -1.51
CA ILE A 30 17.72 -2.93 -2.43
C ILE A 30 18.50 -3.19 -3.73
N SER A 31 19.78 -3.54 -3.62
CA SER A 31 20.63 -3.82 -4.78
C SER A 31 20.08 -5.01 -5.59
N HIS A 32 19.62 -6.07 -4.92
CA HIS A 32 19.04 -7.23 -5.59
C HIS A 32 17.74 -6.92 -6.33
N MET A 33 16.84 -6.14 -5.71
CA MET A 33 15.50 -5.86 -6.27
C MET A 33 15.51 -4.74 -7.32
N PHE A 34 16.32 -3.69 -7.11
CA PHE A 34 16.30 -2.47 -7.91
C PHE A 34 17.49 -2.34 -8.86
N GLY A 35 18.42 -3.30 -8.84
CA GLY A 35 19.51 -3.42 -9.80
C GLY A 35 20.43 -2.20 -9.82
N LYS A 36 20.55 -1.56 -10.99
CA LYS A 36 21.39 -0.39 -11.22
C LYS A 36 20.77 0.92 -10.74
N THR A 37 19.51 0.89 -10.32
CA THR A 37 18.80 2.10 -9.87
C THR A 37 19.53 2.68 -8.65
N PRO A 38 19.89 3.99 -8.63
CA PRO A 38 20.62 4.56 -7.53
C PRO A 38 19.90 4.41 -6.18
N ALA A 39 20.59 3.85 -5.19
CA ALA A 39 20.01 3.57 -3.87
C ALA A 39 19.52 4.83 -3.15
N ASN A 40 20.09 6.00 -3.45
CA ASN A 40 19.68 7.28 -2.89
C ASN A 40 18.30 7.77 -3.38
N LEU A 41 17.69 7.11 -4.38
CA LEU A 41 16.30 7.34 -4.79
C LEU A 41 15.32 6.54 -3.93
N ILE A 42 15.78 5.47 -3.25
CA ILE A 42 14.92 4.58 -2.48
C ILE A 42 14.58 5.21 -1.14
N ARG A 43 13.28 5.26 -0.82
CA ARG A 43 12.74 5.79 0.43
C ARG A 43 12.31 4.67 1.36
N ILE A 44 12.30 4.94 2.66
CA ILE A 44 11.83 4.01 3.67
C ILE A 44 10.39 4.36 4.02
N HIS A 45 9.49 3.38 3.92
CA HIS A 45 8.12 3.53 4.40
C HIS A 45 8.05 3.29 5.92
N ASP A 46 7.90 4.36 6.72
CA ASP A 46 7.61 4.27 8.15
C ASP A 46 6.10 4.35 8.42
N TRP A 47 5.46 3.18 8.39
CA TRP A 47 4.01 3.01 8.60
C TRP A 47 3.52 3.41 10.01
N ARG A 48 4.42 3.70 10.96
CA ARG A 48 4.08 4.13 12.31
C ARG A 48 4.11 5.64 12.47
N ASN A 49 5.10 6.31 11.87
CA ASN A 49 5.35 7.73 12.14
C ASN A 49 5.24 8.64 10.91
N ASP A 50 5.32 8.09 9.69
CA ASP A 50 5.37 8.86 8.45
C ASP A 50 4.14 8.64 7.57
N VAL A 51 2.97 8.81 8.20
CA VAL A 51 1.67 8.68 7.54
C VAL A 51 0.79 9.89 7.83
N VAL A 52 -0.10 10.19 6.89
CA VAL A 52 -1.14 11.21 7.03
C VAL A 52 -2.51 10.57 6.85
N THR A 53 -3.52 11.09 7.56
CA THR A 53 -4.90 10.64 7.41
C THR A 53 -5.64 11.62 6.51
N LEU A 54 -6.03 11.17 5.32
CA LEU A 54 -6.70 11.98 4.30
C LEU A 54 -8.21 12.15 4.56
N GLY A 55 -8.78 11.24 5.32
CA GLY A 55 -10.20 11.17 5.62
C GLY A 55 -10.53 9.86 6.33
N ARG A 56 -11.82 9.59 6.50
CA ARG A 56 -12.29 8.37 7.15
C ARG A 56 -13.51 7.84 6.38
N VAL A 57 -13.55 6.54 6.14
CA VAL A 57 -14.75 5.82 5.72
C VAL A 57 -15.57 5.56 6.98
N SER A 58 -16.87 5.86 6.94
CA SER A 58 -17.71 5.77 8.13
C SER A 58 -17.95 4.33 8.58
N ALA A 59 -18.33 4.15 9.84
CA ALA A 59 -18.58 2.81 10.38
C ALA A 59 -19.75 2.10 9.71
N GLU A 60 -20.75 2.86 9.24
CA GLU A 60 -21.92 2.36 8.54
C GLU A 60 -21.54 1.76 7.19
N ILE A 61 -20.63 2.41 6.44
CA ILE A 61 -20.13 1.87 5.17
C ILE A 61 -19.32 0.60 5.42
N VAL A 62 -18.44 0.60 6.42
CA VAL A 62 -17.62 -0.58 6.77
C VAL A 62 -18.52 -1.75 7.22
N GLU A 63 -19.57 -1.47 7.98
CA GLU A 63 -20.55 -2.47 8.39
C GLU A 63 -21.29 -3.05 7.19
N GLU A 64 -21.77 -2.21 6.27
CA GLU A 64 -22.46 -2.65 5.06
C GLU A 64 -21.57 -3.55 4.19
N VAL A 65 -20.36 -3.09 3.83
CA VAL A 65 -19.47 -3.85 2.94
C VAL A 65 -18.96 -5.13 3.59
N SER A 66 -18.80 -5.15 4.91
CA SER A 66 -18.40 -6.35 5.64
C SER A 66 -19.55 -7.34 5.89
N GLU A 67 -20.76 -7.08 5.39
CA GLU A 67 -21.96 -7.87 5.65
C GLU A 67 -22.31 -7.94 7.15
N TYR A 68 -22.29 -6.79 7.83
CA TYR A 68 -22.61 -6.60 9.24
C TYR A 68 -21.69 -7.37 10.20
N LYS A 69 -20.46 -7.68 9.78
CA LYS A 69 -19.48 -8.44 10.58
C LYS A 69 -18.66 -7.56 11.50
N VAL A 70 -18.45 -6.30 11.13
CA VAL A 70 -17.68 -5.32 11.93
C VAL A 70 -18.35 -3.96 11.89
N HIS A 71 -18.18 -3.20 12.96
CA HIS A 71 -18.70 -1.83 13.06
C HIS A 71 -17.63 -0.91 13.66
N PHE A 72 -16.82 -0.32 12.77
CA PHE A 72 -15.85 0.72 13.07
C PHE A 72 -15.59 1.54 11.80
N ASP A 73 -15.16 2.78 11.96
CA ASP A 73 -14.71 3.59 10.84
C ASP A 73 -13.33 3.13 10.32
N TRP A 74 -12.99 3.44 9.07
CA TRP A 74 -11.68 3.09 8.50
C TRP A 74 -10.92 4.36 8.10
N PRO A 75 -9.74 4.64 8.69
CA PRO A 75 -8.97 5.82 8.32
C PRO A 75 -8.29 5.61 6.97
N VAL A 76 -8.43 6.58 6.07
CA VAL A 76 -7.69 6.62 4.81
C VAL A 76 -6.28 7.12 5.12
N GLN A 77 -5.35 6.21 5.40
CA GLN A 77 -3.96 6.54 5.72
C GLN A 77 -3.02 6.19 4.56
N VAL A 78 -2.11 7.10 4.26
CA VAL A 78 -1.05 6.91 3.26
C VAL A 78 0.25 7.56 3.75
N ASN A 79 1.38 7.16 3.16
CA ASN A 79 2.67 7.77 3.46
C ASN A 79 2.65 9.24 3.03
N ARG A 80 3.23 10.11 3.87
CA ARG A 80 3.20 11.56 3.67
C ARG A 80 3.79 11.99 2.32
N LEU A 81 4.80 11.27 1.83
CA LEU A 81 5.47 11.55 0.57
C LEU A 81 4.49 11.59 -0.62
N LEU A 82 3.45 10.75 -0.62
CA LEU A 82 2.46 10.72 -1.70
C LEU A 82 1.63 12.00 -1.81
N VAL A 83 1.54 12.76 -0.71
CA VAL A 83 0.65 13.91 -0.58
C VAL A 83 1.44 15.21 -0.59
N GLU A 84 2.58 15.21 0.11
CA GLU A 84 3.40 16.41 0.34
C GLU A 84 4.68 16.42 -0.50
N GLY A 85 4.97 15.34 -1.23
CA GLY A 85 6.16 15.23 -2.10
C GLY A 85 6.14 16.15 -3.33
N ASN A 86 5.01 16.80 -3.62
CA ASN A 86 4.82 17.69 -4.77
C ASN A 86 5.17 17.04 -6.12
N PHE A 87 4.80 15.78 -6.31
CA PHE A 87 5.02 15.08 -7.57
C PHE A 87 3.95 15.44 -8.60
N ASP A 88 4.37 15.66 -9.85
CA ASP A 88 3.46 15.79 -10.99
C ASP A 88 2.88 14.44 -11.45
N LEU A 89 3.58 13.34 -11.15
CA LEU A 89 3.22 11.98 -11.56
C LEU A 89 3.69 10.95 -10.53
N ILE A 90 2.81 10.02 -10.16
CA ILE A 90 3.13 8.85 -9.34
C ILE A 90 2.87 7.58 -10.17
N LEU A 91 3.88 6.70 -10.26
CA LEU A 91 3.77 5.40 -10.91
C LEU A 91 3.64 4.29 -9.86
N SER A 92 2.47 3.63 -9.79
CA SER A 92 2.26 2.46 -8.94
C SER A 92 2.47 1.18 -9.74
N ILE A 93 3.64 0.55 -9.57
CA ILE A 93 4.06 -0.63 -10.33
C ILE A 93 4.01 -1.86 -9.42
N GLY A 94 3.34 -2.92 -9.86
CA GLY A 94 3.25 -4.17 -9.12
C GLY A 94 2.67 -5.30 -9.97
N GLN A 95 2.53 -6.48 -9.36
CA GLN A 95 1.93 -7.66 -9.99
C GLN A 95 0.55 -7.95 -9.40
N VAL A 96 -0.42 -8.27 -10.26
CA VAL A 96 -1.75 -8.72 -9.82
C VAL A 96 -1.68 -10.22 -9.55
N VAL A 97 -1.90 -10.62 -8.30
CA VAL A 97 -1.92 -12.02 -7.85
C VAL A 97 -3.06 -12.25 -6.86
N PRO A 98 -3.63 -13.46 -6.75
CA PRO A 98 -4.57 -13.79 -5.68
C PRO A 98 -3.98 -13.46 -4.31
N HIS A 99 -4.79 -12.88 -3.42
CA HIS A 99 -4.37 -12.44 -2.09
C HIS A 99 -5.42 -12.77 -1.04
N GLU A 100 -4.97 -13.24 0.11
CA GLU A 100 -5.76 -13.73 1.26
C GLU A 100 -6.40 -12.65 2.14
N VAL A 101 -6.21 -11.36 1.82
CA VAL A 101 -6.72 -10.23 2.62
C VAL A 101 -7.62 -9.31 1.79
N VAL A 102 -7.29 -9.13 0.51
CA VAL A 102 -7.95 -8.16 -0.38
C VAL A 102 -8.47 -8.80 -1.67
N GLY A 103 -8.49 -10.13 -1.71
CA GLY A 103 -8.87 -10.93 -2.87
C GLY A 103 -7.86 -10.94 -4.01
N MET A 104 -7.50 -9.77 -4.56
CA MET A 104 -6.44 -9.58 -5.56
C MET A 104 -5.45 -8.50 -5.08
N ALA A 105 -4.16 -8.82 -5.10
CA ALA A 105 -3.09 -7.87 -4.78
C ALA A 105 -2.98 -6.76 -5.85
N ASN A 106 -2.13 -5.75 -5.56
CA ASN A 106 -1.82 -4.59 -6.43
C ASN A 106 -2.88 -3.47 -6.40
N TYR A 107 -2.81 -2.56 -7.37
CA TYR A 107 -3.76 -1.46 -7.55
C TYR A 107 -3.85 -0.61 -6.28
N ASN A 108 -5.07 -0.37 -5.77
CA ASN A 108 -5.32 0.37 -4.54
C ASN A 108 -4.60 -0.20 -3.32
N LYS A 109 -4.28 -1.51 -3.31
CA LYS A 109 -3.51 -2.12 -2.22
C LYS A 109 -2.13 -1.48 -2.08
N ASN A 110 -1.45 -1.16 -3.17
CA ASN A 110 -0.11 -0.55 -3.11
C ASN A 110 -0.15 0.78 -2.38
N VAL A 111 -1.24 1.55 -2.54
CA VAL A 111 -1.42 2.86 -1.92
C VAL A 111 -1.88 2.69 -0.46
N PHE A 112 -3.05 2.11 -0.23
CA PHE A 112 -3.69 2.15 1.09
C PHE A 112 -3.18 1.11 2.09
N VAL A 113 -2.55 0.03 1.62
CA VAL A 113 -1.93 -0.97 2.49
C VAL A 113 -0.42 -0.88 2.38
N GLY A 114 0.12 -0.87 1.16
CA GLY A 114 1.56 -0.84 0.91
C GLY A 114 2.24 0.45 1.35
N THR A 115 1.54 1.59 1.33
CA THR A 115 2.01 2.85 1.93
C THR A 115 1.13 3.28 3.12
N GLY A 116 0.31 2.37 3.65
CA GLY A 116 -0.68 2.68 4.67
C GLY A 116 -0.12 2.89 6.08
N GLY A 117 -0.98 3.33 7.00
CA GLY A 117 -0.66 3.47 8.42
C GLY A 117 -1.11 2.29 9.27
N PHE A 118 -0.60 2.23 10.51
CA PHE A 118 -0.92 1.17 11.48
C PHE A 118 -2.42 0.86 11.58
N GLU A 119 -3.26 1.88 11.74
CA GLU A 119 -4.70 1.68 11.97
C GLU A 119 -5.39 1.19 10.70
N ALA A 120 -5.13 1.83 9.55
CA ALA A 120 -5.71 1.46 8.26
C ALA A 120 -5.36 0.01 7.89
N ILE A 121 -4.07 -0.35 7.98
CA ILE A 121 -3.59 -1.69 7.62
C ILE A 121 -4.24 -2.74 8.51
N ASN A 122 -4.25 -2.54 9.83
CA ASN A 122 -4.80 -3.52 10.75
C ASN A 122 -6.31 -3.68 10.60
N LYS A 123 -7.05 -2.58 10.41
CA LYS A 123 -8.50 -2.64 10.16
C LYS A 123 -8.83 -3.36 8.85
N SER A 124 -8.07 -3.13 7.77
CA SER A 124 -8.25 -3.87 6.51
C SER A 124 -7.99 -5.37 6.68
N HIS A 125 -6.95 -5.76 7.42
CA HIS A 125 -6.71 -7.18 7.73
C HIS A 125 -7.83 -7.79 8.55
N TYR A 126 -8.38 -7.03 9.51
CA TYR A 126 -9.48 -7.52 10.35
C TYR A 126 -10.77 -7.70 9.55
N VAL A 127 -11.13 -6.75 8.68
CA VAL A 127 -12.26 -6.89 7.73
C VAL A 127 -12.08 -8.16 6.90
N GLY A 128 -10.88 -8.38 6.34
CA GLY A 128 -10.64 -9.56 5.53
C GLY A 128 -10.72 -10.87 6.32
N ALA A 129 -10.20 -10.88 7.54
CA ALA A 129 -10.25 -12.04 8.42
C ALA A 129 -11.68 -12.43 8.81
N VAL A 130 -12.55 -11.46 9.13
CA VAL A 130 -13.96 -11.76 9.47
C VAL A 130 -14.77 -12.15 8.24
N TYR A 131 -14.44 -11.60 7.06
CA TYR A 131 -15.12 -11.93 5.82
C TYR A 131 -14.83 -13.37 5.39
N GLY A 132 -13.57 -13.81 5.55
CA GLY A 132 -13.14 -15.20 5.39
C GLY A 132 -12.40 -15.46 4.08
N MET A 133 -11.22 -16.09 4.17
CA MET A 133 -10.29 -16.32 3.07
C MET A 133 -10.92 -17.08 1.89
N GLU A 134 -11.73 -18.10 2.18
CA GLU A 134 -12.41 -18.95 1.19
C GLU A 134 -13.39 -18.14 0.31
N ARG A 135 -13.86 -17.01 0.82
CA ARG A 135 -14.76 -16.11 0.11
C ARG A 135 -14.03 -15.04 -0.68
N MET A 136 -12.79 -14.71 -0.34
CA MET A 136 -12.08 -13.58 -0.94
C MET A 136 -10.95 -13.98 -1.88
N MET A 137 -10.16 -15.02 -1.55
CA MET A 137 -8.93 -15.31 -2.27
C MET A 137 -9.17 -15.45 -3.77
N GLY A 138 -8.49 -14.63 -4.57
CA GLY A 138 -8.59 -14.64 -6.03
C GLY A 138 -9.85 -13.97 -6.60
N ARG A 139 -10.66 -13.30 -5.79
CA ARG A 139 -11.84 -12.54 -6.24
C ARG A 139 -11.52 -11.05 -6.32
N ALA A 140 -11.95 -10.41 -7.40
CA ALA A 140 -11.69 -8.99 -7.62
C ALA A 140 -12.51 -8.09 -6.69
N ASP A 141 -13.76 -8.47 -6.42
CA ASP A 141 -14.68 -7.72 -5.57
C ASP A 141 -14.81 -8.40 -4.21
N THR A 142 -14.21 -7.77 -3.20
CA THR A 142 -14.27 -8.16 -1.78
C THR A 142 -14.45 -6.89 -0.94
N PRO A 143 -14.87 -7.01 0.33
CA PRO A 143 -14.97 -5.85 1.22
C PRO A 143 -13.66 -5.09 1.39
#